data_AF-A0A5J5GVA3-F1
#
_entry.id   AF-A0A5J5GVA3-F1
#
_cell.length_a   1.000
_cell.length_b   1.000
_cell.length_c   1.000
_cell.angle_alpha   90.00
_cell.angle_beta   90.00
_cell.angle_gamma   90.00
#
_symmetry.space_group_name_H-M   'P 1'
#
loop_
_entity.id
_entity.type
_entity.pdbx_description
1 polymer ?
#
loop_
_entity_poly.entity_id
_entity_poly.type
_entity_poly.pdbx_seq_one_letter_code
_entity_poly.pdbx_strand_id
1 'polypeptide(L)'
;MLIKKIEDVGSWFSITKKNKLKIHGVKNIPPDILDAVKKEKDEIQNIIHVDYIAKSKGWIVAIPGELYTLQTSKFTGVFIEKTSDKLWESWRETWKDGERNSSSCYVIVEGASFRRALGRATDYISFLNNNKKRGNI
;
A
#
# COMPACT_ATOMS: atom_id res chain seq x y z
N MET A 1 9.14 10.96 6.75
CA MET A 1 9.61 9.93 5.79
C MET A 1 10.33 10.59 4.62
N LEU A 2 11.45 10.03 4.16
CA LEU A 2 12.29 10.62 3.11
C LEU A 2 11.60 10.69 1.73
N ILE A 3 10.76 9.70 1.41
CA ILE A 3 9.97 9.68 0.16
C ILE A 3 9.06 10.91 0.05
N LYS A 4 8.36 11.28 1.14
CA LYS A 4 7.51 12.49 1.16
C LYS A 4 8.32 13.76 0.93
N LYS A 5 9.51 13.89 1.54
CA LYS A 5 10.38 15.06 1.33
C LYS A 5 10.82 15.20 -0.14
N ILE A 6 11.02 14.08 -0.84
CA ILE A 6 11.34 14.06 -2.26
C ILE A 6 10.13 14.51 -3.10
N GLU A 7 8.93 14.06 -2.74
CA GLU A 7 7.68 14.48 -3.39
C GLU A 7 7.40 15.98 -3.20
N ASP A 8 7.66 16.51 -2.00
CA ASP A 8 7.48 17.93 -1.67
C ASP A 8 8.36 18.87 -2.52
N VAL A 9 9.50 18.38 -3.03
CA VAL A 9 10.40 19.12 -3.94
C VAL A 9 10.13 18.82 -5.43
N GLY A 10 8.99 18.21 -5.74
CA GLY A 10 8.57 17.88 -7.11
C GLY A 10 9.39 16.76 -7.76
N SER A 11 10.01 15.91 -6.95
CA SER A 11 10.76 14.74 -7.38
C SER A 11 10.02 13.46 -6.97
N TRP A 12 10.28 12.33 -7.63
CA TRP A 12 9.62 11.08 -7.26
C TRP A 12 10.45 9.85 -7.63
N PHE A 13 10.16 8.74 -6.96
CA PHE A 13 10.78 7.45 -7.24
C PHE A 13 9.95 6.58 -8.19
N SER A 14 10.63 5.69 -8.90
CA SER A 14 10.00 4.63 -9.69
C SER A 14 10.89 3.39 -9.72
N ILE A 15 10.30 2.24 -10.01
CA ILE A 15 11.04 1.01 -10.31
C ILE A 15 11.11 0.83 -11.83
N THR A 16 12.31 0.58 -12.33
CA THR A 16 12.55 0.25 -13.74
C THR A 16 12.19 -1.22 -14.02
N LYS A 17 12.06 -1.58 -15.31
CA LYS A 17 11.85 -2.99 -15.74
C LYS A 17 12.91 -3.97 -15.21
N LYS A 18 14.11 -3.48 -14.84
CA LYS A 18 15.21 -4.28 -14.26
C LYS A 18 15.20 -4.30 -12.72
N ASN A 19 14.07 -3.95 -12.10
CA ASN A 19 13.91 -3.84 -10.64
C ASN A 19 14.90 -2.87 -9.96
N LYS A 20 15.33 -1.82 -10.67
CA LYS A 20 16.22 -0.78 -10.11
C LYS A 20 15.43 0.48 -9.79
N LEU A 21 15.75 1.09 -8.64
CA LEU A 21 15.24 2.41 -8.24
C LEU A 21 15.72 3.49 -9.22
N LYS A 22 14.80 4.34 -9.67
CA LYS A 22 15.07 5.52 -10.48
C LYS A 22 14.41 6.74 -9.84
N ILE A 23 15.17 7.83 -9.76
CA ILE A 23 14.71 9.13 -9.27
C ILE A 23 14.41 10.01 -10.47
N HIS A 24 13.26 10.69 -10.46
CA HIS A 24 12.89 11.72 -11.43
C HIS A 24 12.87 13.08 -10.74
N GLY A 25 13.10 14.15 -11.50
CA GLY A 25 13.13 15.52 -10.94
C GLY A 25 14.42 15.90 -10.20
N VAL A 26 15.49 15.12 -10.35
CA VAL A 26 16.75 15.22 -9.56
C VAL A 26 17.32 16.64 -9.39
N LYS A 27 17.13 17.51 -10.38
CA LYS A 27 17.60 18.92 -10.35
C LYS A 27 17.03 19.72 -9.17
N ASN A 28 15.88 19.32 -8.63
CA ASN A 28 15.19 20.03 -7.56
C ASN A 28 15.51 19.46 -6.17
N ILE A 29 16.37 18.45 -6.08
CA ILE A 29 16.67 17.75 -4.82
C ILE A 29 17.88 18.43 -4.16
N PRO A 30 17.73 18.99 -2.94
CA PRO A 30 18.84 19.49 -2.16
C PRO A 30 19.92 18.42 -1.91
N PRO A 31 21.23 18.78 -1.88
CA PRO A 31 22.32 17.82 -1.72
C PRO A 31 22.23 16.94 -0.46
N ASP A 32 21.79 17.51 0.66
CA ASP A 32 21.59 16.81 1.94
C ASP A 32 20.53 15.71 1.84
N ILE A 33 19.43 15.98 1.12
CA ILE A 33 18.39 14.98 0.85
C ILE A 33 18.95 13.89 -0.05
N LEU A 34 19.73 14.25 -1.08
CA LEU A 34 20.32 13.28 -1.98
C LEU A 34 21.29 12.33 -1.26
N ASP A 35 22.06 12.83 -0.30
CA ASP A 35 22.96 12.01 0.50
C ASP A 35 22.22 11.10 1.49
N ALA A 36 21.13 11.58 2.09
CA ALA A 36 20.21 10.73 2.85
C ALA A 36 19.62 9.61 1.99
N VAL A 37 19.20 9.90 0.76
CA VAL A 37 18.67 8.90 -0.19
C VAL A 37 19.71 7.84 -0.54
N LYS A 38 20.99 8.21 -0.68
CA LYS A 38 22.06 7.24 -0.90
C LYS A 38 22.26 6.33 0.31
N LYS A 39 22.16 6.87 1.53
CA LYS A 39 22.32 6.13 2.79
C LYS A 39 21.18 5.13 3.03
N GLU A 40 19.95 5.53 2.72
CA GLU A 40 18.72 4.74 2.94
C GLU A 40 18.23 4.02 1.66
N LYS A 41 19.10 3.90 0.65
CA LYS A 41 18.73 3.45 -0.69
C LYS A 41 17.99 2.11 -0.71
N ASP A 42 18.48 1.13 0.05
CA ASP A 42 17.91 -0.22 0.03
C ASP A 42 16.52 -0.26 0.65
N GLU A 43 16.30 0.52 1.71
CA GLU A 43 14.99 0.67 2.34
C GLU A 43 13.99 1.36 1.41
N ILE A 44 14.41 2.47 0.77
CA ILE A 44 13.58 3.17 -0.22
C ILE A 44 13.26 2.24 -1.38
N GLN A 45 14.24 1.50 -1.89
CA GLN A 45 14.02 0.55 -2.97
C GLN A 45 13.01 -0.54 -2.56
N ASN A 46 13.09 -1.04 -1.33
CA ASN A 46 12.11 -1.99 -0.81
C ASN A 46 10.71 -1.39 -0.74
N ILE A 47 10.56 -0.18 -0.19
CA ILE A 47 9.25 0.52 -0.13
C ILE A 47 8.64 0.67 -1.51
N ILE A 48 9.39 1.22 -2.48
CA ILE A 48 8.86 1.44 -3.83
C ILE A 48 8.56 0.10 -4.53
N HIS A 49 9.31 -0.97 -4.23
CA HIS A 49 9.01 -2.30 -4.75
C HIS A 49 7.71 -2.88 -4.17
N VAL A 50 7.48 -2.75 -2.86
CA VAL A 50 6.25 -3.17 -2.18
C VAL A 50 5.05 -2.38 -2.74
N ASP A 51 5.17 -1.06 -2.84
CA ASP A 51 4.16 -0.18 -3.45
C ASP A 51 3.84 -0.58 -4.88
N TYR A 52 4.88 -0.86 -5.69
CA TYR A 52 4.72 -1.29 -7.08
C TYR A 52 3.94 -2.61 -7.18
N ILE A 53 4.27 -3.60 -6.34
CA ILE A 53 3.55 -4.88 -6.30
C ILE A 53 2.09 -4.66 -5.92
N ALA A 54 1.81 -3.86 -4.89
CA ALA A 54 0.44 -3.55 -4.47
C ALA A 54 -0.36 -2.89 -5.60
N LYS A 55 0.19 -1.83 -6.21
CA LYS A 55 -0.41 -1.13 -7.36
C LYS A 55 -0.67 -2.06 -8.53
N SER A 56 0.24 -2.99 -8.82
CA SER A 56 0.06 -3.97 -9.91
C SER A 56 -1.13 -4.90 -9.72
N LYS A 57 -1.62 -5.04 -8.48
CA LYS A 57 -2.82 -5.80 -8.11
C LYS A 57 -4.06 -4.93 -7.91
N GLY A 58 -4.00 -3.64 -8.27
CA GLY A 58 -5.12 -2.70 -8.19
C GLY A 58 -5.30 -2.03 -6.82
N TRP A 59 -4.35 -2.18 -5.90
CA TRP A 59 -4.40 -1.53 -4.59
C TRP A 59 -3.96 -0.07 -4.66
N ILE A 60 -4.59 0.78 -3.86
CA ILE A 60 -4.21 2.17 -3.66
C ILE A 60 -3.18 2.25 -2.52
N VAL A 61 -2.11 3.01 -2.73
CA VAL A 61 -1.12 3.29 -1.68
C VAL A 61 -1.61 4.48 -0.86
N ALA A 62 -2.05 4.24 0.37
CA ALA A 62 -2.47 5.28 1.29
C ALA A 62 -1.26 5.88 2.04
N ILE A 63 -0.34 5.02 2.47
CA ILE A 63 0.96 5.42 3.05
C ILE A 63 2.04 4.54 2.42
N PRO A 64 3.02 5.10 1.69
CA PRO A 64 4.07 4.34 1.02
C PRO A 64 4.78 3.36 1.96
N GLY A 65 4.83 2.08 1.58
CA GLY A 65 5.52 1.05 2.36
C GLY A 65 4.82 0.63 3.66
N GLU A 66 3.64 1.18 3.97
CA GLU A 66 2.98 1.00 5.25
C GLU A 66 1.50 0.62 5.13
N LEU A 67 0.71 1.33 4.31
CA LEU A 67 -0.74 1.14 4.25
C LEU A 67 -1.27 1.14 2.82
N TYR A 68 -2.00 0.08 2.48
CA TYR A 68 -2.69 -0.08 1.21
C TYR A 68 -4.19 -0.27 1.42
N THR A 69 -4.99 0.26 0.50
CA THR A 69 -6.45 0.17 0.59
C THR A 69 -7.09 -0.15 -0.75
N LEU A 70 -8.23 -0.83 -0.69
CA LEU A 70 -9.12 -1.05 -1.83
C LEU A 70 -10.57 -0.97 -1.37
N GLN A 71 -11.35 -0.12 -2.04
CA GLN A 71 -12.76 0.08 -1.73
C GLN A 71 -13.62 -0.92 -2.51
N THR A 72 -14.50 -1.65 -1.81
CA THR A 72 -15.38 -2.66 -2.42
C THR A 72 -16.83 -2.19 -2.53
N SER A 73 -17.22 -1.16 -1.79
CA SER A 73 -18.52 -0.48 -1.87
C SER A 73 -18.39 0.95 -1.32
N LYS A 74 -19.45 1.78 -1.40
CA LYS A 74 -19.46 3.11 -0.76
C LYS A 74 -19.05 3.07 0.72
N PHE A 75 -19.36 1.97 1.42
CA PHE A 75 -19.20 1.86 2.87
C PHE A 75 -18.26 0.73 3.30
N THR A 76 -17.52 0.10 2.39
CA THR A 76 -16.69 -1.07 2.72
C THR A 76 -15.32 -0.94 2.08
N GLY A 77 -14.28 -1.01 2.91
CA GLY A 77 -12.88 -0.98 2.50
C GLY A 77 -12.13 -2.22 3.00
N VAL A 78 -11.12 -2.64 2.24
CA VAL A 78 -10.14 -3.63 2.66
C VAL A 78 -8.79 -2.94 2.78
N PHE A 79 -8.06 -3.28 3.82
CA PHE A 79 -6.80 -2.66 4.19
C PHE A 79 -5.70 -3.71 4.32
N ILE A 80 -4.47 -3.28 4.05
CA ILE A 80 -3.25 -4.04 4.32
C ILE A 80 -2.28 -3.07 4.99
N GLU A 81 -1.89 -3.35 6.23
CA GLU A 81 -1.02 -2.48 7.03
C GLU A 81 0.20 -3.24 7.54
N LYS A 82 1.33 -2.53 7.60
CA LYS A 82 2.55 -3.00 8.24
C LYS A 82 2.45 -2.74 9.75
N THR A 83 2.36 -3.80 10.55
CA THR A 83 2.21 -3.66 12.01
C THR A 83 3.53 -3.74 12.77
N SER A 84 4.56 -4.35 12.19
CA SER A 84 5.93 -4.32 12.72
C SER A 84 6.96 -4.65 11.65
N ASP A 85 8.24 -4.83 12.01
CA ASP A 85 9.25 -5.20 11.03
C ASP A 85 8.87 -6.53 10.35
N LYS A 86 8.68 -6.46 9.02
CA LYS A 86 8.29 -7.57 8.13
C LYS A 86 6.92 -8.21 8.39
N LEU A 87 6.16 -7.77 9.41
CA LEU A 87 4.81 -8.27 9.67
C LEU A 87 3.74 -7.32 9.14
N TRP A 88 2.72 -7.93 8.57
CA TRP A 88 1.62 -7.29 7.88
C TRP A 88 0.31 -7.95 8.25
N GLU A 89 -0.73 -7.13 8.30
CA GLU A 89 -2.09 -7.52 8.60
C GLU A 89 -2.99 -7.06 7.48
N SER A 90 -4.10 -7.76 7.29
CA SER A 90 -5.14 -7.30 6.37
C SER A 90 -6.51 -7.56 6.98
N TRP A 91 -7.40 -6.60 6.81
CA TRP A 91 -8.73 -6.65 7.36
C TRP A 91 -9.70 -5.88 6.47
N ARG A 92 -10.99 -6.10 6.70
CA ARG A 92 -12.09 -5.36 6.09
C ARG A 92 -12.78 -4.54 7.16
N GLU A 93 -13.06 -3.29 6.82
CA GLU A 93 -13.97 -2.45 7.60
C GLU A 93 -15.22 -2.10 6.80
N THR A 94 -16.33 -2.01 7.52
CA THR A 94 -17.61 -1.52 7.00
C THR A 94 -18.10 -0.39 7.88
N TRP A 95 -18.56 0.70 7.29
CA TRP A 95 -19.12 1.86 7.97
C TRP A 95 -20.62 1.99 7.73
N LYS A 96 -21.28 2.80 8.55
CA LYS A 96 -22.62 3.33 8.27
C LYS A 96 -22.51 4.78 7.81
N ASP A 97 -23.52 5.24 7.08
CA ASP A 97 -23.55 6.61 6.58
C ASP A 97 -23.50 7.61 7.75
N GLY A 98 -22.58 8.57 7.68
CA GLY A 98 -22.36 9.57 8.73
C GLY A 98 -21.57 9.09 9.96
N GLU A 99 -21.22 7.80 10.07
CA GLU A 99 -20.44 7.29 11.21
C GLU A 99 -18.93 7.37 10.94
N ARG A 100 -18.17 7.86 11.93
CA ARG A 100 -16.70 7.90 11.86
C ARG A 100 -16.05 6.55 12.14
N ASN A 101 -16.68 5.74 12.99
CA ASN A 101 -16.19 4.44 13.38
C ASN A 101 -16.79 3.36 12.49
N SER A 102 -16.05 2.29 12.25
CA SER A 102 -16.59 1.15 11.52
C SER A 102 -17.63 0.41 12.35
N SER A 103 -18.73 0.05 11.70
CA SER A 103 -19.79 -0.78 12.29
C SER A 103 -19.39 -2.25 12.35
N SER A 104 -18.40 -2.68 11.55
CA SER A 104 -17.84 -4.03 11.63
C SER A 104 -16.39 -4.05 11.13
N CYS A 105 -15.56 -4.84 11.80
CA CYS A 105 -14.21 -5.19 11.36
C CYS A 105 -14.08 -6.71 11.22
N TYR A 106 -13.43 -7.18 10.16
CA TYR A 106 -13.14 -8.59 9.92
C TYR A 106 -11.67 -8.77 9.53
N VAL A 107 -10.91 -9.47 10.37
CA VAL A 107 -9.50 -9.80 10.10
C VAL A 107 -9.42 -10.90 9.05
N ILE A 108 -8.68 -10.65 7.97
CA ILE A 108 -8.43 -11.59 6.87
C ILE A 108 -7.15 -12.39 7.13
N VAL A 109 -6.11 -11.69 7.59
CA VAL A 109 -4.86 -12.31 8.07
C VAL A 109 -4.16 -11.37 9.04
N GLU A 110 -3.47 -11.95 10.02
CA GLU A 110 -2.69 -11.25 11.03
C GLU A 110 -1.24 -11.78 11.03
N GLY A 111 -0.26 -10.93 11.36
CA GLY A 111 1.14 -11.34 11.59
C GLY A 111 1.81 -12.06 10.41
N ALA A 112 1.54 -11.64 9.17
CA ALA A 112 2.01 -12.33 7.97
C ALA A 112 3.09 -11.54 7.19
N SER A 113 3.79 -12.20 6.27
CA SER A 113 4.63 -11.48 5.30
C SER A 113 3.75 -10.65 4.35
N PHE A 114 4.31 -9.55 3.82
CA PHE A 114 3.60 -8.68 2.86
C PHE A 114 2.93 -9.47 1.72
N ARG A 115 3.67 -10.40 1.10
CA ARG A 115 3.14 -11.21 -0.01
C ARG A 115 1.93 -12.05 0.41
N ARG A 116 1.95 -12.60 1.63
CA ARG A 116 0.85 -13.42 2.15
C ARG A 116 -0.36 -12.54 2.48
N ALA A 117 -0.15 -11.39 3.14
CA ALA A 117 -1.23 -10.44 3.43
C ALA A 117 -1.90 -9.93 2.14
N LEU A 118 -1.10 -9.47 1.19
CA LEU A 118 -1.58 -9.02 -0.12
C LEU A 118 -2.32 -10.12 -0.90
N GLY A 119 -1.79 -11.35 -0.89
CA GLY A 119 -2.43 -12.49 -1.54
C GLY A 119 -3.81 -12.78 -0.96
N ARG A 120 -3.89 -12.95 0.36
CA ARG A 120 -5.15 -13.25 1.07
C ARG A 120 -6.19 -12.15 0.90
N ALA A 121 -5.78 -10.89 0.98
CA ALA A 121 -6.69 -9.77 0.77
C ALA A 121 -7.20 -9.70 -0.69
N THR A 122 -6.34 -9.96 -1.67
CA THR A 122 -6.72 -10.01 -3.10
C THR A 122 -7.70 -11.16 -3.39
N ASP A 123 -7.46 -12.34 -2.80
CA ASP A 123 -8.36 -13.48 -2.91
C ASP A 123 -9.73 -13.18 -2.29
N TYR A 124 -9.73 -12.53 -1.12
CA TYR A 124 -10.95 -12.11 -0.43
C TYR A 124 -11.78 -11.15 -1.28
N ILE A 125 -11.16 -10.13 -1.89
CA ILE A 125 -11.84 -9.20 -2.79
C ILE A 125 -12.41 -9.94 -4.01
N SER A 126 -11.66 -10.88 -4.58
CA SER A 126 -12.13 -11.69 -5.71
C SER A 126 -13.36 -12.52 -5.35
N PHE A 127 -13.38 -13.12 -4.15
CA PHE A 127 -14.54 -13.82 -3.60
C PHE A 127 -15.76 -12.90 -3.45
N LEU A 128 -15.59 -11.72 -2.86
CA LEU A 128 -16.69 -10.74 -2.71
C LEU A 128 -17.27 -10.32 -4.07
N ASN A 129 -16.41 -10.02 -5.04
CA ASN A 129 -16.84 -9.61 -6.38
C ASN A 129 -17.58 -10.73 -7.11
N ASN A 130 -17.15 -11.98 -6.97
CA ASN A 130 -17.81 -13.13 -7.59
C ASN A 130 -19.19 -13.39 -6.97
N ASN A 131 -19.34 -13.22 -5.66
CA ASN A 131 -20.61 -13.41 -5.00
C ASN A 131 -21.61 -12.28 -5.31
N LYS A 132 -21.15 -11.03 -5.43
CA LYS A 132 -21.98 -9.92 -5.92
C LYS A 132 -22.52 -10.19 -7.32
N LYS A 133 -21.68 -10.69 -8.24
CA LYS A 133 -22.12 -11.08 -9.59
C LYS A 133 -23.17 -12.19 -9.60
N ARG A 134 -23.18 -13.05 -8.57
CA ARG A 134 -24.14 -14.15 -8.42
C ARG A 134 -25.41 -13.75 -7.66
N GLY A 135 -25.51 -12.51 -7.15
CA GLY A 135 -26.65 -12.07 -6.34
C GLY A 135 -26.69 -12.64 -4.92
N ASN A 136 -25.55 -13.16 -4.42
CA ASN A 136 -25.47 -13.82 -3.11
C ASN A 136 -25.15 -12.87 -1.94
N ILE A 137 -25.09 -11.56 -2.19
CA ILE A 137 -24.79 -10.51 -1.21
C ILE A 137 -25.53 -9.22 -1.58
#